data_AF-A0A7V8EJH0-F1
#
_entry.id   AF-A0A7V8EJH0-F1
#
_cell.length_a   1.000
_cell.length_b   1.000
_cell.length_c   1.000
_cell.angle_alpha   90.00
_cell.angle_beta   90.00
_cell.angle_gamma   90.00
#
_symmetry.space_group_name_H-M   'P 1'
#
loop_
_entity.id
_entity.type
_entity.pdbx_description
1 polymer ?
#
loop_
_entity_poly.entity_id
_entity_poly.type
_entity_poly.pdbx_seq_one_letter_code
_entity_poly.pdbx_strand_id
1 'polypeptide(L)'
;MSKLPHIKKPCRDCPFRKDTLEGWLGKERTTQILAADSFVCHKKTDMQCAGHMLINGQDNAFVRLAGQLRIELDLSGSELVFDSKESCIEHHTN
;
A
#
# COMPACT_ATOMS: atom_id res chain seq x y z
N MET A 1 0.55 24.35 4.46
CA MET A 1 1.41 23.27 3.94
C MET A 1 0.78 22.74 2.65
N SER A 2 1.57 22.54 1.61
CA SER A 2 1.09 21.92 0.37
C SER A 2 0.59 20.51 0.64
N LYS A 3 -0.59 20.17 0.12
CA LYS A 3 -1.19 18.84 0.27
C LYS A 3 -0.33 17.82 -0.49
N LEU A 4 0.30 16.90 0.24
CA LEU A 4 1.09 15.83 -0.37
C LEU A 4 0.20 14.86 -1.16
N PRO A 5 0.68 14.33 -2.30
CA PRO A 5 -0.13 13.51 -3.21
C PRO A 5 -0.24 12.06 -2.70
N HIS A 6 -0.93 11.82 -1.59
CA HIS A 6 -1.10 10.48 -1.03
C HIS A 6 -2.49 10.25 -0.43
N ILE A 7 -2.95 9.00 -0.48
CA ILE A 7 -4.17 8.58 0.20
C ILE A 7 -3.84 8.29 1.68
N LYS A 8 -4.67 8.79 2.61
CA LYS A 8 -4.45 8.62 4.06
C LYS A 8 -4.86 7.24 4.62
N LYS A 9 -5.74 6.51 3.92
CA LYS A 9 -6.30 5.23 4.39
C LYS A 9 -6.53 4.26 3.22
N PRO A 10 -6.27 2.95 3.37
CA PRO A 10 -6.65 1.94 2.37
C PRO A 10 -8.11 2.07 1.96
N CYS A 11 -8.39 2.03 0.65
CA CYS A 11 -9.76 2.08 0.16
C CYS A 11 -10.53 0.80 0.54
N ARG A 12 -11.87 0.83 0.47
CA ARG A 12 -12.73 -0.33 0.75
C ARG A 12 -12.31 -1.56 -0.05
N ASP A 13 -12.06 -1.39 -1.33
CA ASP A 13 -11.73 -2.48 -2.27
C ASP A 13 -10.20 -2.54 -2.50
N CYS A 14 -9.43 -2.50 -1.41
CA CYS A 14 -7.96 -2.49 -1.47
C CYS A 14 -7.41 -3.92 -1.40
N PRO A 15 -6.59 -4.38 -2.37
CA PRO A 15 -6.08 -5.75 -2.38
C PRO A 15 -5.09 -6.04 -1.24
N PHE A 16 -4.59 -5.01 -0.56
CA PHE A 16 -3.72 -5.15 0.60
C PHE A 16 -4.47 -5.30 1.92
N ARG A 17 -5.81 -5.26 1.93
CA ARG A 17 -6.58 -5.42 3.16
C ARG A 17 -6.76 -6.90 3.51
N LYS A 18 -6.75 -7.23 4.81
CA LYS A 18 -6.98 -8.58 5.33
C LYS A 18 -8.38 -9.12 5.00
N ASP A 19 -9.35 -8.23 4.78
CA ASP A 19 -10.74 -8.57 4.43
C ASP A 19 -11.01 -8.60 2.91
N THR A 20 -9.97 -8.56 2.08
CA THR A 20 -10.10 -8.70 0.63
C THR A 20 -10.45 -10.14 0.23
N LEU A 21 -11.07 -10.30 -0.94
CA LEU A 21 -11.31 -11.61 -1.53
C LEU A 21 -9.99 -12.35 -1.78
N GLU A 22 -9.91 -13.61 -1.34
CA GLU A 22 -8.77 -14.52 -1.54
C GLU A 22 -8.58 -14.80 -3.04
N GLY A 23 -7.32 -14.82 -3.49
CA GLY A 23 -6.96 -15.00 -4.91
C GLY A 23 -7.31 -13.83 -5.83
N TRP A 24 -7.92 -12.74 -5.33
CA TRP A 24 -8.49 -11.70 -6.20
C TRP A 24 -7.48 -11.04 -7.14
N LEU A 25 -6.30 -10.71 -6.63
CA LEU A 25 -5.28 -10.03 -7.43
C LEU A 25 -4.39 -11.00 -8.20
N GLY A 26 -4.23 -12.22 -7.70
CA GLY A 26 -3.30 -13.22 -8.22
C GLY A 26 -1.86 -13.02 -7.76
N LYS A 27 -1.13 -14.13 -7.53
CA LYS A 27 0.23 -14.15 -6.97
C LYS A 27 1.20 -13.25 -7.72
N GLU A 28 1.24 -13.40 -9.04
CA GLU A 28 2.19 -12.70 -9.90
C GLU A 28 2.02 -11.19 -9.78
N ARG A 29 0.77 -10.72 -9.90
CA ARG A 29 0.45 -9.31 -9.85
C ARG A 29 0.68 -8.71 -8.46
N THR A 30 0.30 -9.41 -7.39
CA THR A 30 0.58 -9.00 -6.02
C THR A 30 2.09 -8.86 -5.79
N THR A 31 2.87 -9.86 -6.21
CA THR A 31 4.34 -9.85 -6.08
C THR A 31 4.96 -8.68 -6.84
N GLN A 32 4.56 -8.46 -8.10
CA GLN A 32 5.04 -7.33 -8.90
C GLN A 32 4.74 -5.98 -8.24
N ILE A 33 3.53 -5.80 -7.72
CA ILE A 33 3.16 -4.54 -7.07
C ILE A 33 3.95 -4.35 -5.78
N LEU A 34 4.08 -5.37 -4.93
CA LEU A 34 4.82 -5.27 -3.67
C LEU A 34 6.33 -5.03 -3.86
N ALA A 35 6.89 -5.49 -4.98
CA ALA A 35 8.26 -5.23 -5.38
C ALA A 35 8.50 -3.82 -5.94
N ALA A 36 7.45 -3.08 -6.30
CA ALA A 36 7.59 -1.73 -6.81
C ALA A 36 8.00 -0.76 -5.69
N ASP A 37 8.94 0.14 -5.97
CA ASP A 37 9.41 1.13 -5.00
C ASP A 37 8.31 2.14 -4.60
N SER A 38 7.35 2.38 -5.51
CA SER A 38 6.13 3.15 -5.23
C SER A 38 4.95 2.66 -6.07
N PHE A 39 3.73 2.99 -5.65
CA PHE A 39 2.53 2.59 -6.36
C PHE A 39 1.44 3.65 -6.26
N VAL A 40 0.86 4.00 -7.41
CA VAL A 40 -0.23 4.97 -7.53
C VAL A 40 -1.57 4.32 -7.16
N CYS A 41 -2.46 5.08 -6.54
CA CYS A 41 -3.80 4.60 -6.22
C CYS A 41 -4.61 4.35 -7.51
N HIS A 42 -5.16 3.13 -7.65
CA HIS A 42 -5.99 2.77 -8.81
C HIS A 42 -7.31 3.56 -8.91
N LYS A 43 -7.75 4.23 -7.83
CA LYS A 43 -8.95 5.08 -7.82
C LYS A 43 -8.67 6.57 -7.99
N LYS A 44 -7.46 7.01 -7.63
CA LYS A 44 -7.00 8.41 -7.69
C LYS A 44 -5.59 8.41 -8.24
N THR A 45 -5.49 8.47 -9.56
CA THR A 45 -4.26 8.22 -10.31
C THR A 45 -3.21 9.32 -10.15
N ASP A 46 -3.56 10.41 -9.47
CA ASP A 46 -2.70 11.51 -9.05
C ASP A 46 -2.14 11.33 -7.63
N MET A 47 -2.47 10.24 -6.93
CA MET A 47 -2.16 10.03 -5.51
C MET A 47 -1.43 8.70 -5.24
N GLN A 48 -0.52 8.68 -4.27
CA GLN A 48 0.15 7.47 -3.78
C GLN A 48 -0.81 6.56 -2.98
N CYS A 49 -0.65 5.25 -3.16
CA CYS A 49 -1.51 4.23 -2.57
C CYS A 49 -1.23 4.00 -1.08
N ALA A 50 -2.25 4.22 -0.24
CA ALA A 50 -2.18 4.00 1.21
C ALA A 50 -1.81 2.56 1.59
N GLY A 51 -2.47 1.57 0.97
CA GLY A 51 -2.22 0.16 1.29
C GLY A 51 -0.79 -0.27 0.93
N HIS A 52 -0.26 0.21 -0.19
CA HIS A 52 1.12 -0.06 -0.59
C HIS A 52 2.13 0.62 0.35
N MET A 53 1.89 1.88 0.74
CA MET A 53 2.74 2.57 1.71
C MET A 53 2.73 1.88 3.08
N LEU A 54 1.58 1.42 3.55
CA LEU A 54 1.43 0.75 4.83
C LEU A 54 2.14 -0.62 4.87
N ILE A 55 1.95 -1.45 3.85
CA ILE A 55 2.55 -2.80 3.82
C ILE A 55 4.06 -2.78 3.58
N ASN A 56 4.56 -1.83 2.78
CA ASN A 56 5.99 -1.72 2.49
C ASN A 56 6.76 -0.84 3.49
N GLY A 57 6.09 0.04 4.23
CA GLY A 57 6.76 0.92 5.19
C GLY A 57 7.95 1.66 4.56
N GLN A 58 9.14 1.55 5.16
CA GLN A 58 10.37 2.21 4.67
C GLN A 58 10.90 1.64 3.34
N ASP A 59 10.42 0.47 2.89
CA ASP A 59 10.74 -0.03 1.55
C ASP A 59 10.03 0.77 0.46
N ASN A 60 8.96 1.50 0.80
CA ASN A 60 8.31 2.42 -0.12
C ASN A 60 9.08 3.75 -0.23
N ALA A 61 9.47 4.14 -1.45
CA ALA A 61 10.20 5.38 -1.72
C ALA A 61 9.52 6.64 -1.19
N PHE A 62 8.18 6.71 -1.26
CA PHE A 62 7.44 7.89 -0.81
C PHE A 62 7.48 8.03 0.71
N VAL A 63 7.28 6.91 1.44
CA VAL A 63 7.39 6.86 2.90
C VAL A 63 8.83 7.16 3.34
N ARG A 64 9.81 6.56 2.67
CA ARG A 64 11.24 6.76 2.94
C ARG A 64 11.65 8.21 2.76
N LEU A 65 11.28 8.84 1.65
CA LEU A 65 11.56 10.25 1.39
C LEU A 65 10.88 11.17 2.41
N ALA A 66 9.60 10.92 2.73
CA ALA A 66 8.90 11.70 3.74
C ALA A 66 9.59 11.62 5.11
N GLY A 67 10.02 10.42 5.52
CA GLY A 67 10.79 10.21 6.74
C GLY A 67 12.12 10.98 6.76
N GLN A 68 12.88 10.95 5.66
CA GLN A 68 14.14 11.71 5.51
C GLN A 68 13.91 13.22 5.61
N LEU A 69 12.80 13.72 5.07
CA LEU A 69 12.41 15.13 5.13
C LEU A 69 11.71 15.51 6.44
N ARG A 70 11.52 14.54 7.36
CA ARG A 70 10.76 14.71 8.61
C ARG A 70 9.33 15.22 8.37
N ILE A 71 8.71 14.75 7.29
CA ILE A 71 7.31 15.03 6.96
C ILE A 71 6.44 13.85 7.40
N GLU A 72 5.42 14.14 8.19
CA GLU A 72 4.46 13.13 8.62
C GLU A 72 3.47 12.82 7.49
N LEU A 73 3.42 11.54 7.10
CA LEU A 73 2.36 11.00 6.27
C LEU A 73 1.30 10.49 7.24
N ASP A 74 0.18 11.20 7.40
CA ASP A 74 -0.94 10.86 8.29
C ASP A 74 -1.67 9.55 7.85
N LEU A 75 -0.93 8.47 7.71
CA LEU A 75 -1.41 7.17 7.28
C LEU A 75 -2.17 6.51 8.43
N SER A 76 -3.30 5.89 8.09
CA SER A 76 -4.19 5.21 9.02
C SER A 76 -4.71 3.93 8.38
N GLY A 77 -5.25 3.00 9.18
CA GLY A 77 -5.78 1.75 8.65
C GLY A 77 -4.73 0.64 8.51
N SER A 78 -3.61 0.71 9.26
CA SER A 78 -2.63 -0.37 9.31
C SER A 78 -3.26 -1.68 9.84
N GLU A 79 -4.23 -1.57 10.75
CA GLU A 79 -5.00 -2.69 11.28
C GLU A 79 -5.80 -3.44 10.22
N LEU A 80 -6.10 -2.77 9.11
CA LEU A 80 -6.86 -3.34 8.00
C LEU A 80 -5.95 -4.04 6.98
N VAL A 81 -4.64 -3.78 6.99
CA VAL A 81 -3.67 -4.24 5.98
C VAL A 81 -2.94 -5.48 6.48
N PHE A 82 -2.56 -6.40 5.58
CA PHE A 82 -1.73 -7.56 5.94
C PHE A 82 -0.48 -7.15 6.73
N ASP A 83 -0.11 -7.95 7.74
CA ASP A 83 1.02 -7.64 8.63
C ASP A 83 2.37 -7.86 7.94
N SER A 84 2.39 -8.61 6.84
CA SER A 84 3.59 -8.91 6.05
C SER A 84 3.30 -9.02 4.56
N LYS A 85 4.34 -8.82 3.72
CA LYS A 85 4.23 -8.99 2.26
C LYS A 85 3.92 -10.46 1.92
N GLU A 86 4.52 -11.37 2.67
CA GLU A 86 4.40 -12.82 2.49
C GLU A 86 2.95 -13.26 2.70
N SER A 87 2.30 -12.82 3.78
CA SER A 87 0.89 -13.15 4.05
C SER A 87 -0.05 -12.57 3.00
N CYS A 88 0.25 -11.38 2.48
CA CYS A 88 -0.51 -10.80 1.36
C CYS A 88 -0.34 -11.61 0.07
N ILE A 89 0.88 -12.05 -0.25
CA ILE A 89 1.15 -12.86 -1.45
C ILE A 89 0.48 -14.24 -1.34
N GLU A 90 0.56 -14.87 -0.17
CA GLU A 90 -0.10 -16.15 0.10
C GLU A 90 -1.61 -16.05 -0.10
N HIS A 91 -2.26 -15.04 0.48
CA HIS A 91 -3.70 -14.76 0.30
C HIS A 91 -4.12 -14.60 -1.16
N HIS A 92 -3.22 -14.15 -2.04
CA HIS A 92 -3.49 -13.96 -3.46
C HIS A 92 -3.02 -15.11 -4.36
N THR A 93 -2.61 -16.25 -3.82
CA THR A 93 -2.00 -17.34 -4.62
C THR A 93 -2.99 -18.31 -5.29
N ASN A 94 -4.24 -18.40 -4.84
CA ASN A 94 -5.24 -19.34 -5.39
C ASN A 94 -5.54 -19.19 -6.88
#